data_AF-A0A959V1S5-F1
#
_entry.id   AF-A0A959V1S5-F1
#
_cell.length_a   1.000
_cell.length_b   1.000
_cell.length_c   1.000
_cell.angle_alpha   90.00
_cell.angle_beta   90.00
_cell.angle_gamma   90.00
#
_symmetry.space_group_name_H-M   'P 1'
#
loop_
_entity.id
_entity.type
_entity.pdbx_description
1 polymer ?
#
loop_
_entity_poly.entity_id
_entity_poly.type
_entity_poly.pdbx_seq_one_letter_code
_entity_poly.pdbx_strand_id
1 'polypeptide(L)' 'SSGAVGRVNISGDTYALVRDDPRFSFTHRGRVQAKGKGEMDMYFVDRA' A
#
# COMPACT_ATOMS: atom_id res chain seq x y z
N SER A 1 -6.00 8.56 -9.41
CA SER A 1 -5.90 8.44 -7.94
C SER A 1 -6.84 7.34 -7.50
N SER A 2 -6.33 6.26 -6.91
CA SER A 2 -7.10 5.09 -6.45
C SER A 2 -7.08 4.94 -4.92
N GLY A 3 -6.67 5.99 -4.20
CA GLY A 3 -6.69 6.04 -2.74
C GLY A 3 -8.12 6.05 -2.18
N ALA A 4 -8.25 5.82 -0.87
CA ALA A 4 -9.49 6.11 -0.14
C ALA A 4 -9.26 7.32 0.77
N VAL A 5 -10.27 8.18 0.86
CA VAL A 5 -10.23 9.34 1.76
C VAL A 5 -10.00 8.86 3.20
N GLY A 6 -9.11 9.55 3.92
CA GLY A 6 -8.77 9.21 5.30
C GLY A 6 -7.84 8.01 5.48
N ARG A 7 -7.32 7.43 4.39
CA ARG A 7 -6.37 6.29 4.45
C ARG A 7 -5.07 6.60 3.72
N VAL A 8 -3.97 6.07 4.23
CA VAL A 8 -2.64 6.17 3.59
C VAL A 8 -2.43 4.96 2.68
N ASN A 9 -2.15 5.21 1.41
CA ASN A 9 -1.99 4.18 0.39
C ASN A 9 -0.52 4.08 -0.02
N ILE A 10 0.05 2.87 0.03
CA ILE A 10 1.45 2.60 -0.29
C ILE A 10 1.56 1.50 -1.36
N SER A 11 2.62 1.51 -2.17
CA SER A 11 2.90 0.43 -3.11
C SER A 11 3.49 -0.79 -2.42
N GLY A 12 3.49 -1.93 -3.11
CA GLY A 12 4.16 -3.15 -2.69
C GLY A 12 5.65 -2.95 -2.39
N ASP A 13 6.34 -2.13 -3.17
CA ASP A 13 7.75 -1.79 -2.94
C ASP A 13 7.95 -1.10 -1.58
N THR A 14 7.08 -0.13 -1.25
CA THR A 14 7.13 0.54 0.05
C THR A 14 6.77 -0.42 1.17
N TYR A 15 5.72 -1.25 1.00
CA TYR A 15 5.36 -2.29 1.97
C TYR A 15 6.54 -3.22 2.27
N ALA A 16 7.27 -3.70 1.26
CA ALA A 16 8.42 -4.59 1.45
C ALA A 16 9.52 -3.98 2.34
N LEU A 17 9.66 -2.65 2.37
CA LEU A 17 10.65 -1.95 3.19
C LEU A 17 10.21 -1.74 4.63
N VAL A 18 8.90 -1.74 4.92
CA VAL A 18 8.37 -1.35 6.25
C VAL A 18 7.48 -2.42 6.91
N ARG A 19 7.22 -3.55 6.24
CA ARG A 19 6.29 -4.60 6.70
C ARG A 19 6.63 -5.22 8.05
N ASP A 20 7.91 -5.18 8.43
CA ASP A 20 8.42 -5.80 9.66
C ASP A 20 8.49 -4.79 10.83
N ASP A 21 8.13 -3.52 10.59
CA ASP A 21 8.03 -2.52 11.64
C ASP A 21 6.73 -2.72 12.44
N PRO A 22 6.81 -3.04 13.74
CA PRO A 22 5.64 -3.38 14.54
C PRO A 22 4.71 -2.19 14.80
N ARG A 23 5.11 -0.96 14.43
CA ARG A 23 4.28 0.25 14.58
C ARG A 23 3.19 0.35 13.52
N PHE A 24 3.23 -0.49 12.48
CA PHE A 24 2.33 -0.41 11.34
C PHE A 24 1.51 -1.69 11.17
N SER A 25 0.26 -1.51 10.77
CA SER A 25 -0.63 -2.56 10.27
C SER A 25 -0.92 -2.30 8.80
N PHE A 26 -1.10 -3.38 8.03
CA PHE A 26 -1.23 -3.29 6.57
C PHE A 26 -2.45 -4.08 6.08
N THR A 27 -3.21 -3.49 5.16
CA THR A 27 -4.31 -4.16 4.46
C THR A 27 -4.01 -4.22 2.97
N HIS A 28 -3.84 -5.43 2.41
CA HIS A 28 -3.67 -5.60 0.96
C HIS A 28 -4.96 -5.21 0.22
N ARG A 29 -4.81 -4.41 -0.83
CA ARG A 29 -5.93 -3.92 -1.66
C ARG A 29 -6.05 -4.61 -3.01
N GLY A 30 -5.19 -5.60 -3.27
CA GLY A 30 -5.04 -6.21 -4.58
C GLY A 30 -4.05 -5.47 -5.48
N ARG A 31 -3.96 -5.96 -6.72
CA ARG A 31 -3.17 -5.36 -7.79
C ARG A 31 -3.98 -4.28 -8.50
N VAL A 32 -3.34 -3.14 -8.75
CA VAL A 32 -3.92 -1.99 -9.42
C VAL A 32 -3.01 -1.57 -10.57
N GLN A 33 -3.62 -1.32 -11.73
CA GLN A 33 -2.93 -0.80 -12.90
C GLN A 33 -2.46 0.64 -12.65
N ALA A 34 -1.15 0.82 -12.49
CA ALA A 34 -0.54 2.13 -12.29
C ALA A 34 -0.08 2.71 -13.65
N LYS A 35 -0.39 3.99 -13.89
CA LYS A 35 -0.04 4.67 -15.15
C LYS A 35 1.47 4.59 -15.41
N GLY A 36 1.85 3.91 -16.49
CA GLY A 36 3.25 3.77 -16.92
C GLY A 36 4.09 2.76 -16.13
N LYS A 37 3.48 2.01 -15.20
CA LYS A 37 4.19 1.07 -14.33
C LYS A 37 3.62 -0.35 -14.33
N GLY A 38 2.50 -0.58 -15.03
CA GLY A 38 1.83 -1.88 -15.05
C GLY A 38 1.12 -2.17 -13.74
N GLU A 39 0.85 -3.45 -13.50
CA GLU A 39 0.07 -3.91 -12.35
C GLU A 39 0.97 -3.86 -11.10
N MET A 40 0.50 -3.20 -10.06
CA MET A 40 1.24 -3.06 -8.81
C MET A 40 0.38 -3.46 -7.63
N ASP A 41 0.95 -4.22 -6.70
CA ASP A 41 0.32 -4.45 -5.41
C ASP A 41 0.20 -3.14 -4.65
N MET A 42 -0.98 -2.90 -4.08
CA MET A 42 -1.26 -1.72 -3.27
C MET A 42 -1.73 -2.14 -1.88
N TYR A 43 -1.32 -1.37 -0.88
CA TYR A 43 -1.67 -1.61 0.51
C TYR A 43 -2.18 -0.31 1.13
N PHE A 44 -3.12 -0.44 2.07
CA PHE A 44 -3.30 0.59 3.07
C PHE A 44 -2.37 0.33 4.24
N VAL A 45 -1.86 1.41 4.83
CA VAL A 45 -1.09 1.39 6.08
C VAL A 45 -1.79 2.22 7.13
N ASP A 46 -1.86 1.68 8.33
CA ASP A 46 -2.43 2.29 9.51
C ASP A 46 -1.44 2.10 10.69
N ARG A 47 -1.57 2.87 11.78
CA ARG A 47 -0.84 2.55 13.01
C ARG A 47 -1.39 1.24 13.58
N ALA A 48 -0.52 0.40 14.12
CA ALA A 48 -0.92 -0.77 14.90
C ALA A 48 -1.54 -0.36 16.24
#